data_AF-A0A0U5F434-F1
#
_entry.id   AF-A0A0U5F434-F1
#
_cell.length_a   1.000
_cell.length_b   1.000
_cell.length_c   1.000
_cell.angle_alpha   90.00
_cell.angle_beta   90.00
_cell.angle_gamma   90.00
#
_symmetry.space_group_name_H-M   'P 1'
#
loop_
_entity.id
_entity.type
_entity.pdbx_description
1 polymer ?
#
loop_
_entity_poly.entity_id
_entity_poly.type
_entity_poly.pdbx_seq_one_letter_code
_entity_poly.pdbx_strand_id
1 'polypeptide(L)'
;MGTTILSFSDRIVIETLRHEKRSLRYIADYLGFSKTTIFNEIHRLKGEYHATSAQADHETKLSYRGRKCSLTANLKRLIEDKIKIQK
;
A
#
# COMPACT_ATOMS: atom_id res chain seq x y z
N MET A 1 -17.85 -9.11 5.84
CA MET A 1 -17.28 -7.77 5.55
C MET A 1 -15.96 -7.98 4.84
N GLY A 2 -15.93 -7.81 3.51
CA GLY A 2 -14.69 -7.97 2.74
C GLY A 2 -13.68 -6.86 3.06
N THR A 3 -12.40 -7.16 2.92
CA THR A 3 -11.33 -6.17 3.07
C THR A 3 -11.48 -5.06 2.04
N THR A 4 -11.41 -3.79 2.46
CA THR A 4 -11.51 -2.63 1.55
C THR A 4 -10.19 -2.29 0.86
N ILE A 5 -9.13 -3.02 1.17
CA ILE A 5 -7.76 -2.77 0.70
C ILE A 5 -7.38 -3.86 -0.32
N LEU A 6 -6.93 -3.43 -1.50
CA LEU A 6 -6.38 -4.31 -2.52
C LEU A 6 -5.02 -4.86 -2.06
N SER A 7 -4.85 -6.17 -2.16
CA SER A 7 -3.57 -6.86 -1.99
C SER A 7 -2.66 -6.66 -3.21
N PHE A 8 -1.40 -7.08 -3.11
CA PHE A 8 -0.51 -7.08 -4.27
C PHE A 8 -1.00 -8.01 -5.39
N SER A 9 -1.54 -9.18 -5.02
CA SER A 9 -2.14 -10.11 -5.98
C SER A 9 -3.32 -9.49 -6.72
N ASP A 10 -4.18 -8.74 -6.02
CA ASP A 10 -5.30 -8.03 -6.68
C ASP A 10 -4.77 -6.99 -7.67
N ARG A 11 -3.71 -6.25 -7.32
CA ARG A 11 -3.09 -5.26 -8.22
C ARG A 11 -2.56 -5.89 -9.50
N ILE A 12 -1.92 -7.07 -9.39
CA ILE A 12 -1.43 -7.84 -10.55
C ILE A 12 -2.60 -8.27 -11.43
N VAL A 13 -3.68 -8.79 -10.85
CA VAL A 13 -4.88 -9.15 -11.61
C VAL A 13 -5.49 -7.94 -12.32
N ILE A 14 -5.54 -6.78 -11.66
CA ILE A 14 -6.00 -5.53 -12.28
C ILE A 14 -5.14 -5.17 -13.50
N GLU A 15 -3.81 -5.24 -13.37
CA GLU A 15 -2.87 -4.95 -14.46
C GLU A 15 -3.08 -5.90 -15.64
N THR A 16 -3.11 -7.22 -15.38
CA THR A 16 -3.32 -8.24 -16.41
C THR A 16 -4.65 -8.04 -17.16
N LEU A 17 -5.76 -7.91 -16.43
CA LEU A 17 -7.08 -7.72 -17.04
C LEU A 17 -7.21 -6.38 -17.76
N ARG A 18 -6.45 -5.36 -17.34
CA ARG A 18 -6.37 -4.08 -18.06
C ARG A 18 -5.64 -4.21 -19.38
N HIS A 19 -4.54 -4.96 -19.44
CA HIS A 19 -3.85 -5.28 -20.70
C HIS A 19 -4.74 -6.09 -21.66
N GLU A 20 -5.58 -6.97 -21.14
CA GLU A 20 -6.63 -7.68 -21.90
C GLU A 20 -7.80 -6.78 -22.34
N LYS A 21 -7.78 -5.48 -22.02
CA LYS A 21 -8.84 -4.51 -22.32
C LYS A 21 -10.21 -4.88 -21.71
N ARG A 22 -10.21 -5.57 -20.56
CA ARG A 22 -11.45 -5.84 -19.82
C ARG A 22 -12.04 -4.54 -19.27
N SER A 23 -13.36 -4.50 -19.14
CA SER A 23 -14.05 -3.34 -18.58
C SER A 23 -13.79 -3.22 -17.08
N LEU A 24 -13.83 -1.99 -16.55
CA LEU A 24 -13.70 -1.75 -15.11
C LEU A 24 -14.75 -2.51 -14.29
N ARG A 25 -15.95 -2.68 -14.87
CA ARG A 25 -17.05 -3.42 -14.23
C ARG A 25 -16.70 -4.89 -14.11
N TYR A 26 -16.17 -5.50 -15.18
CA TYR A 26 -15.73 -6.89 -15.18
C TYR A 26 -14.65 -7.16 -14.13
N ILE A 27 -13.63 -6.30 -14.06
CA ILE A 27 -12.54 -6.44 -13.08
C ILE A 27 -13.08 -6.32 -11.64
N ALA A 28 -14.00 -5.39 -11.41
CA ALA A 28 -14.62 -5.19 -10.11
C ALA A 28 -15.45 -6.41 -9.68
N ASP A 29 -16.30 -6.93 -10.57
CA ASP A 29 -17.11 -8.11 -10.31
C ASP A 29 -16.23 -9.37 -10.13
N TYR A 30 -15.12 -9.50 -10.87
CA TYR A 30 -14.16 -10.62 -10.75
C TYR A 30 -13.43 -10.63 -9.40
N LEU A 31 -12.98 -9.47 -8.92
CA LEU A 31 -12.25 -9.37 -7.65
C LEU A 31 -13.18 -9.18 -6.44
N GLY A 32 -14.49 -9.01 -6.65
CA GLY A 32 -15.45 -8.74 -5.58
C GLY A 32 -15.33 -7.34 -4.95
N PHE A 33 -14.82 -6.36 -5.70
CA PHE A 33 -14.69 -4.97 -5.27
C PHE A 33 -15.70 -4.06 -5.96
N SER A 34 -15.84 -2.83 -5.46
CA SER A 34 -16.63 -1.81 -6.14
C SER A 34 -15.91 -1.31 -7.41
N LYS A 35 -16.67 -0.91 -8.43
CA LYS A 35 -16.13 -0.29 -9.64
C LYS A 35 -15.28 0.95 -9.32
N THR A 36 -15.67 1.73 -8.31
CA THR A 36 -14.93 2.92 -7.88
C THR A 36 -13.58 2.56 -7.25
N THR A 37 -13.49 1.47 -6.49
CA THR A 37 -12.20 0.94 -5.99
C THR A 37 -11.25 0.65 -7.14
N ILE A 38 -11.69 -0.08 -8.17
CA ILE A 38 -10.87 -0.40 -9.34
C ILE A 38 -10.48 0.85 -10.13
N PHE A 39 -11.43 1.78 -10.33
CA PHE A 39 -11.15 3.05 -10.99
C PHE A 39 -10.06 3.84 -10.27
N ASN A 40 -10.17 3.98 -8.95
CA ASN A 40 -9.21 4.71 -8.13
C ASN A 40 -7.82 4.04 -8.15
N GLU A 41 -7.76 2.71 -8.14
CA GLU A 41 -6.49 1.99 -8.20
C GLU A 41 -5.79 2.19 -9.55
N ILE A 42 -6.52 2.10 -10.67
CA ILE A 42 -5.95 2.31 -12.00
C ILE A 42 -5.42 3.75 -12.18
N HIS A 43 -6.08 4.72 -11.57
CA HIS A 43 -5.68 6.14 -11.63
C HIS A 43 -4.85 6.58 -10.40
N ARG A 44 -4.28 5.62 -9.66
CA ARG A 44 -3.51 5.88 -8.43
C ARG A 44 -2.28 6.74 -8.66
N LEU A 45 -1.59 6.53 -9.80
CA LEU A 45 -0.39 7.23 -10.22
C LEU A 45 -0.62 7.90 -11.57
N LYS A 46 0.18 8.93 -11.88
CA LYS A 46 0.15 9.57 -13.19
C LYS A 46 0.83 8.66 -14.22
N GLY A 47 0.17 8.43 -15.36
CA GLY A 47 0.71 7.64 -16.46
C GLY A 47 0.05 6.28 -16.59
N GLU A 48 0.77 5.34 -17.20
CA GLU A 48 0.32 3.95 -17.32
C GLU A 48 0.27 3.26 -15.95
N TYR A 49 -0.72 2.40 -15.77
CA TYR A 49 -0.90 1.67 -14.51
C TYR A 49 0.01 0.44 -14.48
N HIS A 50 0.81 0.34 -13.41
CA HIS A 50 1.62 -0.84 -13.09
C HIS A 50 1.39 -1.27 -11.64
N ALA A 51 1.20 -2.58 -11.41
CA ALA A 51 0.92 -3.12 -10.09
C ALA A 51 2.08 -2.89 -9.12
N THR A 52 3.32 -3.01 -9.60
CA THR A 52 4.55 -2.81 -8.80
C THR A 52 4.66 -1.37 -8.29
N SER A 53 4.47 -0.39 -9.18
CA SER A 53 4.45 1.03 -8.82
C SER A 53 3.29 1.36 -7.87
N ALA A 54 2.11 0.81 -8.14
CA ALA A 54 0.94 0.98 -7.28
C ALA A 54 1.17 0.39 -5.89
N GLN A 55 1.82 -0.77 -5.78
CA GLN A 55 2.19 -1.39 -4.50
C GLN A 55 3.22 -0.55 -3.73
N ALA A 56 4.29 -0.08 -4.40
CA ALA A 56 5.32 0.73 -3.77
C ALA A 56 4.78 2.04 -3.20
N ASP A 57 3.87 2.72 -3.91
CA ASP A 57 3.20 3.92 -3.37
C ASP A 57 2.28 3.58 -2.18
N HIS A 58 1.69 2.37 -2.15
CA HIS A 58 0.84 1.94 -1.05
C HIS A 58 1.67 1.73 0.20
N GLU A 59 2.78 1.01 0.08
CA GLU A 59 3.74 0.77 1.17
C GLU A 59 4.37 2.08 1.67
N THR A 60 4.74 2.98 0.75
CA THR A 60 5.25 4.31 1.10
C THR A 60 4.24 5.08 1.93
N LYS A 61 2.97 5.16 1.51
CA LYS A 61 1.91 5.83 2.26
C LYS A 61 1.60 5.13 3.57
N LEU A 62 1.71 3.81 3.62
CA LEU A 62 1.56 3.03 4.85
C LEU A 62 2.67 3.36 5.86
N SER A 63 3.90 3.59 5.39
CA SER A 63 5.04 4.00 6.25
C SER A 63 4.83 5.37 6.92
N TYR A 64 3.99 6.22 6.33
CA TYR A 64 3.61 7.50 6.90
C TYR A 64 2.37 7.43 7.81
N ARG A 65 1.65 6.29 7.82
CA ARG A 65 0.48 6.12 8.68
C ARG A 65 0.91 5.88 10.11
N GLY A 66 0.13 6.43 11.04
CA GLY A 66 0.38 6.32 12.46
C GLY A 66 1.33 7.39 13.00
N ARG A 67 1.43 7.47 14.33
CA ARG A 67 2.37 8.37 14.99
C ARG A 67 3.77 7.77 14.85
N LYS A 68 4.68 8.47 14.18
CA LYS A 68 6.09 8.04 14.16
C LYS A 68 6.58 7.89 15.60
N CYS A 69 7.21 6.76 15.90
CA CYS A 69 7.78 6.52 17.23
C CYS A 69 8.73 7.68 17.57
N SER A 70 8.55 8.28 18.75
CA SER A 70 9.41 9.38 19.23
C SER A 70 10.83 8.92 19.56
N LEU A 71 11.10 7.61 19.50
CA LEU A 71 12.41 7.01 19.69
C LEU A 71 13.34 7.32 18.51
N THR A 72 13.80 8.56 18.45
CA THR A 72 14.88 8.97 17.55
C THR A 72 16.16 8.21 17.89
N ALA A 73 17.07 8.09 16.92
CA ALA A 73 18.38 7.46 17.16
C ALA A 73 19.14 8.13 18.31
N ASN A 74 19.00 9.46 18.46
CA ASN A 74 19.56 10.22 19.57
C ASN A 74 18.92 9.85 20.91
N LEU A 75 17.58 9.71 20.94
CA LEU A 75 16.87 9.30 22.16
C LEU A 75 17.20 7.85 22.54
N LYS A 76 17.32 6.96 21.55
CA LYS A 76 17.77 5.58 21.77
C LYS A 76 19.18 5.54 22.38
N ARG A 77 20.14 6.28 21.80
CA ARG A 77 21.51 6.37 22.31
C ARG A 77 21.55 6.96 23.72
N LEU A 78 20.77 8.01 23.99
CA LEU A 78 20.65 8.61 25.32
C LEU A 78 20.16 7.59 26.35
N ILE A 79 19.15 6.80 26.00
CA ILE A 79 18.61 5.75 26.88
C ILE A 79 19.65 4.66 27.12
N GLU A 80 20.34 4.17 26.09
CA GLU A 80 21.41 3.16 26.21
C GLU A 80 22.59 3.64 27.08
N ASP A 81 23.00 4.91 26.91
CA ASP A 81 24.06 5.52 27.70
C ASP A 81 23.67 5.70 29.18
N LYS A 82 22.40 5.98 29.46
CA LYS A 82 21.88 6.25 30.82
C LYS A 82 21.37 4.99 31.54
N ILE A 83 20.94 3.96 30.81
CA ILE A 83 20.56 2.64 31.32
C ILE A 83 21.78 1.70 31.36
N LYS A 84 23.01 2.23 31.44
CA LYS A 84 24.12 1.47 32.02
C LYS A 84 23.77 1.16 33.49
N ILE A 85 22.98 0.10 33.69
CA ILE A 85 22.93 -0.66 34.92
C ILE A 85 24.37 -1.02 35.17
N GLN A 86 24.95 -0.37 36.17
CA GLN A 86 26.25 -0.73 36.71
C GLN A 86 26.15 -2.20 37.07
N LYS A 87 26.74 -3.05 36.23
CA LYS A 87 27.01 -4.45 36.53
C LYS A 87 28.35 -4.53 37.22
#